data_AF-A0A4U0ZIE8-F1
#
_entry.id   AF-A0A4U0ZIE8-F1
#
_cell.length_a   1.000
_cell.length_b   1.000
_cell.length_c   1.000
_cell.angle_alpha   90.00
_cell.angle_beta   90.00
_cell.angle_gamma   90.00
#
_symmetry.space_group_name_H-M   'P 1'
#
loop_
_entity.id
_entity.type
_entity.pdbx_description
1 polymer ?
#
loop_
_entity_poly.entity_id
_entity_poly.type
_entity_poly.pdbx_seq_one_letter_code
_entity_poly.pdbx_strand_id
1 'polypeptide(L)' 'MKNVAGMPLDTKSRKKVGQNENGLQRLVAYYQNFFDRDENLKHYSPDDYQNARRKFVKYQLEFRGAL' A
#
# COMPACT_ATOMS: atom_id res chain seq x y z
N MET A 1 -3.66 20.01 -53.80
CA MET A 1 -2.72 20.73 -52.89
C MET A 1 -3.54 21.12 -51.67
N LYS A 2 -3.32 20.59 -50.46
CA LYS A 2 -2.13 20.76 -49.62
C LYS A 2 -1.89 19.50 -48.78
N ASN A 3 -0.66 18.99 -48.81
CA ASN A 3 -0.14 17.98 -47.90
C ASN A 3 -0.03 18.59 -46.50
N VAL A 4 -0.50 17.91 -45.46
CA VAL A 4 -0.11 18.21 -44.08
C VAL A 4 0.98 17.23 -43.68
N ALA A 5 2.19 17.77 -43.71
CA ALA A 5 3.43 17.16 -43.26
C ALA A 5 3.31 16.72 -41.79
N GLY A 6 4.07 15.67 -41.47
CA GLY A 6 4.15 15.12 -40.13
C GLY A 6 4.59 16.12 -39.06
N MET A 7 4.20 15.81 -37.83
CA MET A 7 4.99 16.12 -36.65
C MET A 7 4.82 15.00 -35.62
N PRO A 8 5.89 14.73 -34.83
CA PRO A 8 6.02 13.52 -34.04
C PRO A 8 5.25 13.69 -32.73
N LEU A 9 4.38 12.74 -32.40
CA LEU A 9 3.97 12.57 -31.01
C LEU A 9 5.04 11.75 -30.33
N ASP A 10 5.98 12.51 -29.78
CA ASP A 10 6.88 12.15 -28.71
C ASP A 10 6.47 10.84 -28.03
N THR A 11 7.25 9.80 -28.28
CA THR A 11 7.45 8.73 -27.33
C THR A 11 8.12 9.35 -26.11
N LYS A 12 7.37 10.16 -25.33
CA LYS A 12 7.65 10.40 -23.93
C LYS A 12 7.57 9.03 -23.29
N SER A 13 8.74 8.41 -23.29
CA SER A 13 9.19 7.35 -22.43
C SER A 13 8.28 7.38 -21.22
N ARG A 14 7.36 6.40 -21.13
CA ARG A 14 6.60 6.14 -19.92
C ARG A 14 7.70 6.02 -18.88
N LYS A 15 7.98 7.10 -18.15
CA LYS A 15 8.83 7.06 -16.97
C LYS A 15 8.18 5.92 -16.20
N LYS A 16 8.87 4.78 -16.11
CA LYS A 16 8.53 3.76 -15.13
C LYS A 16 8.55 4.56 -13.84
N VAL A 17 7.36 4.95 -13.37
CA VAL A 17 7.19 5.63 -12.10
C VAL A 17 7.87 4.67 -11.16
N GLY A 18 9.06 5.08 -10.68
CA GLY A 18 9.91 4.23 -9.86
C GLY A 18 9.04 3.59 -8.81
N GLN A 19 9.12 2.27 -8.72
CA GLN A 19 8.44 1.50 -7.69
C GLN A 19 8.89 2.08 -6.36
N ASN A 20 8.07 2.99 -5.85
CA ASN A 20 8.41 3.88 -4.77
C ASN A 20 8.75 3.04 -3.54
N GLU A 21 9.78 3.42 -2.80
CA GLU A 21 10.42 2.74 -1.68
C GLU A 21 9.49 2.49 -0.46
N ASN A 22 8.18 2.69 -0.63
CA ASN A 22 7.14 2.73 0.39
C ASN A 22 6.12 1.57 0.28
N GLY A 23 6.40 0.52 -0.51
CA GLY A 23 5.49 -0.62 -0.66
C GLY A 23 5.17 -1.30 0.68
N LEU A 24 6.20 -1.53 1.50
CA LEU A 24 6.04 -2.11 2.84
C LEU A 24 5.25 -1.18 3.78
N GLN A 25 5.50 0.13 3.73
CA GLN A 25 4.78 1.11 4.55
C GLN A 25 3.29 1.15 4.20
N ARG A 26 2.95 1.13 2.91
CA ARG A 26 1.56 1.05 2.44
C ARG A 26 0.88 -0.24 2.91
N LEU A 27 1.61 -1.34 2.89
CA LEU A 27 1.09 -2.64 3.34
C LEU A 27 0.85 -2.66 4.86
N VAL A 28 1.76 -2.08 5.65
CA VAL A 28 1.57 -1.88 7.09
C VAL A 28 0.33 -1.02 7.35
N ALA A 29 0.19 0.12 6.67
CA ALA A 29 -0.96 1.01 6.82
C ALA A 29 -2.28 0.31 6.46
N TYR A 30 -2.29 -0.49 5.39
CA TYR A 30 -3.45 -1.30 5.02
C TYR A 30 -3.89 -2.23 6.15
N TYR A 31 -2.96 -2.99 6.75
CA TYR A 31 -3.29 -3.91 7.84
C TYR A 31 -3.65 -3.21 9.16
N GLN A 32 -3.08 -2.04 9.44
CA GLN A 32 -3.49 -1.22 10.57
C GLN A 32 -4.94 -0.77 10.42
N ASN A 33 -5.30 -0.20 9.26
CA ASN A 33 -6.68 0.19 8.97
C ASN A 33 -7.65 -1.01 8.98
N PHE A 34 -7.17 -2.19 8.55
CA PHE A 34 -7.97 -3.41 8.61
C PHE A 34 -8.25 -3.86 10.06
N PHE A 35 -7.30 -3.65 10.97
CA PHE A 35 -7.43 -3.94 12.40
C PHE A 35 -8.27 -2.89 13.13
N ASP A 36 -8.22 -1.63 12.69
CA ASP A 36 -8.91 -0.50 13.30
C ASP A 36 -10.43 -0.52 12.99
N ARG A 37 -11.13 -1.54 13.49
CA ARG A 37 -12.58 -1.74 13.40
C ARG A 37 -13.24 -1.66 14.78
N ASP A 38 -14.52 -1.32 14.78
CA ASP A 38 -15.33 -1.15 16.00
C ASP A 38 -15.29 -2.37 16.93
N GLU A 39 -15.25 -3.58 16.38
CA GLU A 39 -15.17 -4.81 17.18
C GLU A 39 -13.90 -4.86 18.00
N ASN A 40 -12.75 -4.51 17.41
CA ASN A 40 -11.46 -4.51 18.10
C ASN A 40 -11.34 -3.35 19.08
N LEU A 41 -11.89 -2.18 18.74
CA LEU A 41 -11.92 -1.01 19.63
C LEU A 41 -12.70 -1.27 20.93
N LYS A 42 -13.73 -2.11 20.87
CA LYS A 42 -14.56 -2.49 22.03
C LYS A 42 -14.02 -3.71 22.78
N HIS A 43 -13.10 -4.46 22.18
CA HIS A 43 -12.58 -5.71 22.75
C HIS A 43 -11.32 -5.51 23.59
N TYR A 44 -10.44 -4.59 23.19
CA TYR A 44 -9.17 -4.36 23.88
C TYR A 44 -9.22 -3.14 24.80
N SER A 45 -8.50 -3.20 25.92
CA SER A 45 -8.12 -2.00 26.66
C SER A 45 -7.22 -1.10 25.77
N PRO A 46 -7.11 0.21 26.03
CA PRO A 46 -6.22 1.08 25.26
C PRO A 46 -4.76 0.59 25.22
N ASP A 47 -4.27 0.02 26.32
CA ASP A 47 -2.91 -0.52 26.44
C ASP A 47 -2.74 -1.82 25.62
N ASP A 48 -3.74 -2.70 25.65
CA ASP A 48 -3.70 -3.96 24.90
C ASP A 48 -3.92 -3.73 23.40
N TYR A 49 -4.67 -2.70 23.03
CA TYR A 49 -5.01 -2.40 21.64
C TYR A 49 -3.77 -2.22 20.77
N GLN A 50 -2.81 -1.43 21.25
CA GLN A 50 -1.57 -1.18 20.51
C GLN A 50 -0.73 -2.44 20.35
N ASN A 51 -0.68 -3.28 21.39
CA ASN A 51 0.03 -4.55 21.36
C ASN A 51 -0.63 -5.55 20.41
N ALA A 52 -1.96 -5.66 20.45
CA ALA A 52 -2.74 -6.51 19.56
C ALA A 52 -2.60 -6.08 18.09
N ARG A 53 -2.70 -4.77 17.80
CA ARG A 53 -2.52 -4.22 16.45
C ARG A 53 -1.15 -4.55 15.88
N ARG A 54 -0.07 -4.38 16.67
CA ARG A 54 1.31 -4.72 16.24
C ARG A 54 1.45 -6.21 15.94
N LYS A 55 0.94 -7.08 16.81
CA LYS A 55 0.96 -8.55 16.61
C LYS A 55 0.20 -8.95 15.35
N PHE A 56 -0.97 -8.37 15.12
CA PHE A 56 -1.78 -8.62 13.94
C PHE A 56 -1.05 -8.25 12.64
N VAL A 57 -0.50 -7.03 12.55
CA VAL A 57 0.24 -6.58 11.37
C VAL A 57 1.45 -7.49 11.11
N LYS A 58 2.20 -7.84 12.16
CA LYS A 58 3.34 -8.76 12.06
C LYS A 58 2.91 -10.11 11.47
N TYR A 59 1.87 -10.73 12.03
CA TYR A 59 1.36 -12.02 11.57
C TYR A 59 0.93 -11.99 10.10
N GLN A 60 0.23 -10.93 9.68
CA GLN A 60 -0.20 -10.77 8.28
C GLN A 60 0.98 -10.66 7.30
N LEU A 61 2.04 -9.92 7.69
CA LEU A 61 3.24 -9.78 6.87
C LEU A 61 4.03 -11.09 6.79
N GLU A 62 4.19 -11.80 7.91
CA GLU A 62 4.86 -13.11 7.97
C GLU A 62 4.13 -14.15 7.11
N PHE A 63 2.80 -14.22 7.23
CA PHE A 63 1.98 -15.14 6.44
C PHE A 63 2.12 -14.88 4.93
N ARG A 64 2.17 -13.61 4.53
CA ARG A 64 2.28 -13.22 3.12
C ARG A 64 3.68 -13.41 2.54
N GLY A 65 4.72 -13.38 3.38
CA GLY A 65 6.10 -13.69 2.98
C GLY A 65 6.42 -15.19 2.93
N ALA A 66 5.50 -16.05 3.41
CA ALA A 66 5.63 -17.50 3.39
C ALA A 66 4.98 -18.17 2.16
N LEU A 67 4.35 -17.39 1.27
CA LEU A 67 3.77 -17.80 -0.01
C LEU A 67 4.72 -17.45 -1.16
#